data_AF-A9WIB1-F1
#
_entry.id   AF-A9WIB1-F1
#
_cell.length_a   1.000
_cell.length_b   1.000
_cell.length_c   1.000
_cell.angle_alpha   90.00
_cell.angle_beta   90.00
_cell.angle_gamma   90.00
#
_symmetry.space_group_name_H-M   'P 1'
#
loop_
_entity.id
_entity.type
_entity.pdbx_description
1 polymer ?
#
loop_
_entity_poly.entity_id
_entity_poly.type
_entity_poly.pdbx_seq_one_letter_code
_entity_poly.pdbx_strand_id
1 'polypeptide(L)'
;MWRSAGSSPVNPQDLNRSADALNNPLPATDPTGHLPLLPVLLIGGLALLKAIDDGWTAWDAVQATRTLADPEAPAEEKRAATVNLALTAALEAAEPDDLLPVGLPLDDLLRVGIIGGSKGAGSSRTRPSTLTPGPYAGDSIPARGPGRDFTREERDAINEIGRMTGCHTCGATDPGTIDGNFIPDHQPPNALSPPGAPQWLYPHCLACSRRQGGEIRNIQRRGTGAIQPQ
;
A
#
# COMPACT_ATOMS: atom_id res chain seq x y z
N MET A 1 -25.71 -37.24 -70.77
CA MET A 1 -26.28 -35.91 -70.44
C MET A 1 -25.90 -35.61 -69.00
N TRP A 2 -24.92 -34.73 -68.78
CA TRP A 2 -24.47 -34.35 -67.45
C TRP A 2 -25.36 -33.21 -66.94
N ARG A 3 -25.99 -33.37 -65.77
CA ARG A 3 -26.62 -32.27 -65.04
C ARG A 3 -25.81 -32.03 -63.78
N SER A 4 -25.16 -30.87 -63.70
CA SER A 4 -24.48 -30.37 -62.52
C SER A 4 -25.50 -30.13 -61.41
N ALA A 5 -25.36 -30.83 -60.29
CA ALA A 5 -26.08 -30.49 -59.06
C ALA A 5 -25.44 -29.23 -58.48
N GLY A 6 -26.15 -28.11 -58.54
CA GLY A 6 -25.73 -26.85 -57.93
C GLY A 6 -25.73 -26.97 -56.41
N SER A 7 -24.55 -26.98 -55.80
CA SER A 7 -24.38 -26.75 -54.36
C SER A 7 -24.20 -25.26 -54.12
N SER A 8 -25.29 -24.50 -54.18
CA SER A 8 -25.31 -23.16 -53.59
C SER A 8 -25.70 -23.28 -52.12
N PRO A 9 -24.98 -22.63 -51.19
CA PRO A 9 -25.35 -22.64 -49.78
C PRO A 9 -26.75 -22.02 -49.62
N VAL A 10 -27.58 -22.68 -48.81
CA VAL A 10 -29.01 -22.39 -48.65
C VAL A 10 -29.24 -21.07 -47.89
N ASN A 11 -28.18 -20.47 -47.35
CA ASN A 11 -28.19 -19.19 -46.65
C ASN A 11 -27.06 -18.27 -47.15
N PRO A 12 -27.37 -17.10 -47.72
CA PRO A 12 -26.36 -16.16 -48.20
C PRO A 12 -25.50 -15.55 -47.07
N GLN A 13 -25.89 -15.70 -45.79
CA GLN A 13 -25.05 -15.28 -44.66
C GLN A 13 -23.84 -16.19 -44.45
N ASP A 14 -23.88 -17.45 -44.91
CA ASP A 14 -22.78 -18.41 -44.75
C ASP A 14 -21.55 -18.05 -45.60
N LEU A 15 -21.70 -17.11 -46.54
CA LEU A 15 -20.62 -16.59 -47.38
C LEU A 15 -19.99 -15.31 -46.82
N ASN A 16 -20.53 -14.79 -45.71
CA ASN A 16 -20.02 -13.55 -45.16
C ASN A 16 -18.72 -13.82 -44.37
N ARG A 17 -17.58 -13.33 -44.88
CA ARG A 17 -16.26 -13.40 -44.24
C ARG A 17 -16.20 -12.71 -42.86
N SER A 18 -17.23 -11.94 -42.53
CA SER A 18 -17.40 -11.27 -41.23
C SER A 18 -18.41 -11.96 -40.31
N ALA A 19 -18.85 -13.18 -40.63
CA ALA A 19 -19.75 -13.98 -39.79
C ALA A 19 -19.16 -14.32 -38.41
N ASP A 20 -17.84 -14.19 -38.23
CA ASP A 20 -17.15 -14.27 -36.94
C ASP A 20 -17.67 -13.22 -35.92
N ALA A 21 -18.28 -12.13 -36.40
CA ALA A 21 -18.92 -11.12 -35.55
C ALA A 21 -20.34 -11.54 -35.06
N LEU A 22 -20.98 -12.51 -35.72
CA LEU A 22 -22.29 -13.07 -35.33
C LEU A 22 -22.15 -14.39 -34.56
N ASN A 23 -21.10 -15.15 -34.83
CA ASN A 23 -20.73 -16.34 -34.07
C ASN A 23 -19.75 -15.95 -32.96
N ASN A 24 -20.25 -15.21 -31.96
CA ASN A 24 -19.47 -14.85 -30.78
C ASN A 24 -18.95 -16.13 -30.09
N PRO A 25 -17.64 -16.41 -30.08
CA PRO A 25 -17.09 -17.66 -29.55
C PRO A 25 -16.93 -17.65 -28.03
N LEU A 26 -17.44 -16.63 -27.33
CA LEU A 26 -17.44 -16.59 -25.87
C LEU A 26 -18.55 -17.50 -25.35
N PRO A 27 -18.24 -18.67 -24.75
CA PRO A 27 -19.23 -19.67 -24.33
C PRO A 27 -20.12 -19.23 -23.15
N ALA A 28 -20.00 -17.97 -22.72
CA ALA A 28 -20.54 -17.46 -21.46
C ALA A 28 -21.43 -16.22 -21.61
N THR A 29 -21.78 -15.83 -22.84
CA THR A 29 -22.75 -14.75 -23.09
C THR A 29 -24.15 -15.30 -23.30
N ASP A 30 -25.15 -14.75 -22.61
CA ASP A 30 -26.56 -15.09 -22.80
C ASP A 30 -27.09 -14.63 -24.18
N PRO A 31 -28.32 -15.01 -24.61
CA PRO A 31 -28.88 -14.63 -25.91
C PRO A 31 -29.00 -13.12 -26.15
N THR A 32 -28.84 -12.30 -25.11
CA THR A 32 -28.83 -10.83 -25.11
C THR A 32 -27.42 -10.23 -25.14
N GLY A 33 -26.38 -11.05 -25.07
CA GLY A 33 -24.97 -10.62 -25.09
C GLY A 33 -24.39 -10.25 -23.72
N HIS A 34 -25.09 -10.56 -22.61
CA HIS A 34 -24.59 -10.26 -21.27
C HIS A 34 -23.84 -11.44 -20.66
N LEU A 35 -22.85 -11.15 -19.80
CA LEU A 35 -22.11 -12.12 -18.99
C LEU A 35 -22.81 -12.27 -17.63
N PRO A 36 -23.72 -13.24 -17.43
CA PRO A 36 -24.56 -13.31 -16.22
C PRO A 36 -23.78 -13.55 -14.93
N LEU A 37 -22.58 -14.12 -15.03
CA LEU A 37 -21.69 -14.35 -13.88
C LEU A 37 -20.95 -13.09 -13.42
N LEU A 38 -20.76 -12.09 -14.30
CA LEU A 38 -19.95 -10.92 -13.99
C LEU A 38 -20.57 -10.05 -12.88
N PRO A 39 -21.89 -9.75 -12.87
CA PRO A 39 -22.52 -9.06 -11.74
C PRO A 39 -22.42 -9.85 -10.42
N VAL A 40 -22.56 -11.19 -10.48
CA VAL A 40 -22.45 -12.05 -9.29
C VAL A 40 -21.04 -12.03 -8.71
N LEU A 41 -20.01 -12.08 -9.58
CA LEU A 41 -18.61 -11.97 -9.16
C LEU A 41 -18.29 -10.59 -8.59
N LEU A 42 -18.86 -9.52 -9.15
CA LEU A 42 -18.69 -8.17 -8.62
C LEU A 42 -19.36 -8.02 -7.25
N ILE A 43 -20.62 -8.44 -7.11
CA ILE A 43 -21.34 -8.37 -5.82
C ILE A 43 -20.65 -9.26 -4.77
N GLY A 44 -20.28 -10.49 -5.15
CA GLY A 44 -19.56 -11.41 -4.27
C GLY A 44 -18.19 -10.87 -3.86
N GLY A 45 -17.46 -10.25 -4.80
CA GLY A 45 -16.17 -9.60 -4.52
C GLY A 45 -16.31 -8.42 -3.57
N LEU A 46 -17.32 -7.57 -3.77
CA LEU A 46 -17.59 -6.44 -2.87
C LEU A 46 -18.01 -6.90 -1.48
N ALA A 47 -18.88 -7.91 -1.38
CA ALA A 47 -19.28 -8.48 -0.09
C ALA A 47 -18.09 -9.12 0.65
N LEU A 48 -17.19 -9.78 -0.08
CA LEU A 48 -15.97 -10.34 0.49
C LEU A 48 -15.02 -9.25 1.02
N LEU A 49 -14.82 -8.17 0.26
CA LEU A 49 -13.99 -7.04 0.69
C LEU A 49 -14.54 -6.40 1.96
N LYS A 50 -15.86 -6.18 2.02
CA LYS A 50 -16.51 -5.67 3.24
C LYS A 50 -16.32 -6.60 4.44
N ALA A 51 -16.48 -7.91 4.25
CA ALA A 51 -16.29 -8.86 5.33
C ALA A 51 -14.85 -8.90 5.87
N ILE A 52 -13.85 -8.69 4.99
CA ILE A 52 -12.44 -8.57 5.40
C ILE A 52 -12.23 -7.30 6.22
N ASP A 53 -12.81 -6.19 5.77
CA ASP A 53 -12.70 -4.88 6.42
C ASP A 53 -13.35 -4.87 7.82
N ASP A 54 -14.62 -5.29 7.91
CA ASP A 54 -15.34 -5.45 9.18
C ASP A 54 -14.54 -6.37 10.15
N GLY A 55 -13.95 -7.45 9.60
CA GLY A 55 -13.14 -8.40 10.36
C GLY A 55 -11.83 -7.79 10.89
N TRP A 56 -11.16 -6.97 10.09
CA TRP A 56 -9.95 -6.26 10.50
C TRP A 56 -10.26 -5.22 11.59
N THR A 57 -11.33 -4.45 11.42
CA THR A 57 -11.78 -3.47 12.41
C THR A 57 -12.13 -4.11 13.75
N ALA A 58 -12.85 -5.25 13.72
CA ALA A 58 -13.13 -6.02 14.93
C ALA A 58 -11.86 -6.55 15.60
N TRP A 59 -10.89 -7.03 14.81
CA TRP A 59 -9.60 -7.48 15.32
C TRP A 59 -8.83 -6.37 16.03
N ASP A 60 -8.74 -5.18 15.42
CA ASP A 60 -8.07 -4.01 15.99
C ASP A 60 -8.72 -3.57 17.31
N ALA A 61 -10.05 -3.55 17.37
CA ALA A 61 -10.79 -3.19 18.59
C ALA A 61 -10.51 -4.18 19.73
N VAL A 62 -10.44 -5.48 19.42
CA VAL A 62 -10.08 -6.53 20.40
C VAL A 62 -8.64 -6.35 20.89
N GLN A 63 -7.69 -6.09 19.99
CA GLN A 63 -6.28 -5.87 20.38
C GLN A 63 -6.12 -4.60 21.23
N ALA A 64 -6.74 -3.48 20.84
CA ALA A 64 -6.74 -2.26 21.63
C ALA A 64 -7.32 -2.49 23.04
N THR A 65 -8.41 -3.24 23.15
CA THR A 65 -9.01 -3.58 24.44
C THR A 65 -8.08 -4.44 25.29
N ARG A 66 -7.37 -5.42 24.69
CA ARG A 66 -6.37 -6.24 25.39
C ARG A 66 -5.20 -5.40 25.92
N THR A 67 -4.66 -4.49 25.10
CA THR A 67 -3.59 -3.57 25.52
C THR A 67 -4.04 -2.64 26.66
N LEU A 68 -5.30 -2.21 26.67
CA LEU A 68 -5.86 -1.40 27.77
C LEU A 68 -6.07 -2.21 29.05
N ALA A 69 -6.45 -3.48 28.93
CA ALA A 69 -6.67 -4.38 30.06
C ALA A 69 -5.37 -4.91 30.68
N ASP A 70 -4.27 -4.89 29.94
CA ASP A 70 -2.96 -5.32 30.41
C ASP A 70 -2.40 -4.31 31.45
N PRO A 71 -2.20 -4.68 32.72
CA PRO A 71 -1.63 -3.79 33.72
C PRO A 71 -0.17 -3.42 33.44
N GLU A 72 0.61 -4.28 32.76
CA GLU A 72 2.04 -4.11 32.49
C GLU A 72 2.34 -3.32 31.22
N ALA A 73 1.35 -3.15 30.32
CA ALA A 73 1.54 -2.41 29.09
C ALA A 73 1.93 -0.93 29.36
N PRO A 74 2.92 -0.39 28.62
CA PRO A 74 3.44 0.96 28.84
C PRO A 74 2.37 2.02 28.55
N ALA A 75 2.47 3.15 29.25
CA ALA A 75 1.47 4.23 29.18
C ALA A 75 1.28 4.81 27.77
N GLU A 76 2.31 4.71 26.92
CA GLU A 76 2.24 5.12 25.52
C GLU A 76 1.36 4.18 24.69
N GLU A 77 1.53 2.87 24.83
CA GLU A 77 0.73 1.86 24.13
C GLU A 77 -0.74 1.93 24.54
N LYS A 78 -1.01 2.15 25.84
CA LYS A 78 -2.37 2.37 26.33
C LYS A 78 -3.01 3.62 25.74
N ARG A 79 -2.25 4.71 25.57
CA ARG A 79 -2.75 5.94 24.93
C ARG A 79 -3.05 5.70 23.44
N ALA A 80 -2.17 5.00 22.73
CA ALA A 80 -2.39 4.65 21.33
C ALA A 80 -3.63 3.75 21.16
N ALA A 81 -3.77 2.72 22.00
CA ALA A 81 -4.93 1.84 22.02
C ALA A 81 -6.24 2.60 22.30
N THR A 82 -6.22 3.55 23.24
CA THR A 82 -7.39 4.42 23.55
C THR A 82 -7.81 5.23 22.33
N VAL A 83 -6.85 5.84 21.63
CA VAL A 83 -7.13 6.67 20.44
C VAL A 83 -7.64 5.81 19.28
N ASN A 84 -7.03 4.64 19.04
CA ASN A 84 -7.48 3.72 18.00
C ASN A 84 -8.90 3.23 18.26
N LEU A 85 -9.24 2.87 19.49
CA LEU A 85 -10.58 2.43 19.87
C LEU A 85 -11.62 3.57 19.71
N ALA A 86 -11.26 4.79 20.12
CA ALA A 86 -12.12 5.95 19.96
C ALA A 86 -12.35 6.30 18.48
N LEU A 87 -11.33 6.15 17.64
CA LEU A 87 -11.43 6.37 16.20
C LEU A 87 -12.31 5.31 15.53
N THR A 88 -12.11 4.03 15.86
CA THR A 88 -12.98 2.95 15.40
C THR A 88 -14.44 3.23 15.78
N ALA A 89 -14.73 3.53 17.05
CA ALA A 89 -16.09 3.84 17.47
C ALA A 89 -16.69 5.08 16.77
N ALA A 90 -15.87 6.10 16.51
CA ALA A 90 -16.32 7.32 15.83
C ALA A 90 -16.58 7.11 14.34
N LEU A 91 -15.79 6.27 13.66
CA LEU A 91 -15.99 5.93 12.25
C LEU A 91 -17.20 5.02 12.07
N GLU A 92 -17.34 3.99 12.90
CA GLU A 92 -18.53 3.13 12.95
C GLU A 92 -19.81 3.95 13.22
N ALA A 93 -19.75 4.94 14.11
CA ALA A 93 -20.89 5.83 14.38
C ALA A 93 -21.13 6.87 13.28
N ALA A 94 -20.13 7.16 12.45
CA ALA A 94 -20.21 8.09 11.33
C ALA A 94 -20.62 7.41 10.01
N GLU A 95 -20.82 6.09 10.03
CA GLU A 95 -21.38 5.31 8.93
C GLU A 95 -22.86 5.00 9.18
N PRO A 96 -23.79 5.93 8.89
CA PRO A 96 -25.16 5.53 8.64
C PRO A 96 -25.18 4.89 7.26
N ASP A 97 -25.24 3.56 7.19
CA ASP A 97 -25.51 2.80 5.97
C ASP A 97 -26.67 3.42 5.18
N ASP A 98 -26.42 4.30 4.18
CA ASP A 98 -27.43 4.61 3.15
C ASP A 98 -27.05 5.47 1.92
N LEU A 99 -25.78 5.85 1.65
CA LEU A 99 -25.56 6.78 0.51
C LEU A 99 -24.65 6.37 -0.64
N LEU A 100 -23.81 5.33 -0.57
CA LEU A 100 -22.97 4.95 -1.72
C LEU A 100 -22.76 3.43 -1.83
N PRO A 101 -23.20 2.78 -2.93
CA PRO A 101 -22.98 1.34 -3.19
C PRO A 101 -21.52 1.01 -3.58
N VAL A 102 -20.61 1.94 -3.34
CA VAL A 102 -19.18 1.78 -3.54
C VAL A 102 -18.56 2.22 -2.22
N GLY A 103 -18.28 1.24 -1.35
CA GLY A 103 -17.35 1.42 -0.24
C GLY A 103 -16.01 1.80 -0.84
N LEU A 104 -15.78 3.11 -0.96
CA LEU A 104 -14.45 3.60 -1.26
C LEU A 104 -13.58 3.28 -0.05
N PRO A 105 -12.27 3.03 -0.24
CA PRO A 105 -11.27 2.93 0.83
C PRO A 105 -11.04 4.29 1.51
N LEU A 106 -12.08 5.11 1.63
CA LEU A 106 -12.05 6.46 2.14
C LEU A 106 -11.95 6.43 3.66
N ASP A 107 -12.56 5.44 4.29
CA ASP A 107 -12.37 5.05 5.68
C ASP A 107 -10.90 4.68 5.94
N ASP A 108 -10.25 3.89 5.08
CA ASP A 108 -8.83 3.54 5.19
C ASP A 108 -7.90 4.74 4.91
N LEU A 109 -8.22 5.57 3.92
CA LEU A 109 -7.49 6.81 3.62
C LEU A 109 -7.74 7.91 4.67
N LEU A 110 -8.87 7.87 5.37
CA LEU A 110 -9.18 8.73 6.51
C LEU A 110 -8.62 8.13 7.80
N ARG A 111 -8.44 6.82 7.93
CA ARG A 111 -7.75 6.16 9.05
C ARG A 111 -6.25 6.40 8.92
N VAL A 112 -5.65 6.19 7.74
CA VAL A 112 -4.30 6.67 7.37
C VAL A 112 -4.24 8.20 7.41
N GLY A 113 -5.34 8.89 7.12
CA GLY A 113 -5.46 10.35 7.09
C GLY A 113 -5.66 10.99 8.46
N ILE A 114 -6.14 10.29 9.48
CA ILE A 114 -6.35 10.75 10.86
C ILE A 114 -5.25 10.17 11.76
N ILE A 115 -4.80 8.94 11.54
CA ILE A 115 -3.53 8.44 12.13
C ILE A 115 -2.34 9.22 11.54
N GLY A 116 -2.44 9.65 10.28
CA GLY A 116 -1.50 10.58 9.63
C GLY A 116 -1.83 12.08 9.78
N GLY A 117 -3.05 12.42 10.23
CA GLY A 117 -3.57 13.79 10.23
C GLY A 117 -4.31 14.22 11.52
N SER A 118 -4.13 13.51 12.63
CA SER A 118 -4.24 14.07 13.98
C SER A 118 -3.07 15.04 14.26
N LYS A 119 -2.81 15.95 13.31
CA LYS A 119 -2.14 17.22 13.50
C LYS A 119 -3.22 18.29 13.53
N GLY A 120 -4.06 18.22 14.55
CA GLY A 120 -5.21 19.10 14.71
C GLY A 120 -5.52 19.47 16.16
N ALA A 121 -4.57 19.32 17.10
CA ALA A 121 -4.60 19.99 18.39
C ALA A 121 -3.23 19.85 19.08
N GLY A 122 -2.45 20.94 19.08
CA GLY A 122 -1.51 21.26 20.15
C GLY A 122 -0.48 20.22 20.59
N SER A 123 0.43 19.81 19.70
CA SER A 123 1.83 19.56 20.07
C SER A 123 2.68 19.52 18.81
N SER A 124 3.74 20.32 18.77
CA SER A 124 4.80 20.17 17.78
C SER A 124 5.50 18.82 18.01
N ARG A 125 4.90 17.75 17.52
CA ARG A 125 5.56 16.43 17.40
C ARG A 125 6.59 16.59 16.29
N THR A 126 7.85 16.79 16.67
CA THR A 126 9.00 16.74 15.76
C THR A 126 8.86 15.46 14.95
N ARG A 127 8.62 15.58 13.63
CA ARG A 127 8.52 14.40 12.76
C ARG A 127 9.86 13.65 12.86
N PRO A 128 9.88 12.32 13.07
CA PRO A 128 11.12 11.58 13.17
C PRO A 128 11.99 11.82 11.94
N SER A 129 13.25 12.20 12.13
CA SER A 129 14.19 12.43 11.02
C SER A 129 14.26 11.19 10.12
N THR A 130 14.26 11.38 8.80
CA THR A 130 14.54 10.27 7.87
C THR A 130 16.04 10.15 7.54
N LEU A 131 16.86 11.09 8.00
CA LEU A 131 18.29 11.17 7.68
C LEU A 131 19.18 10.43 8.68
N THR A 132 18.56 9.84 9.69
CA THR A 132 19.17 9.00 10.71
C THR A 132 18.24 7.83 10.97
N PRO A 133 18.71 6.71 11.55
CA PRO A 133 17.82 5.69 12.09
C PRO A 133 16.75 6.32 12.99
N GLY A 134 15.52 5.89 12.81
CA GLY A 134 14.36 6.47 13.48
C GLY A 134 13.98 5.69 14.75
N PRO A 135 12.92 6.11 15.45
CA PRO A 135 12.49 5.48 16.71
C PRO A 135 12.13 4.00 16.60
N TYR A 136 11.82 3.54 15.39
CA TYR A 136 11.43 2.14 15.09
C TYR A 136 12.57 1.36 14.44
N ALA A 137 13.79 1.90 14.44
CA ALA A 137 14.96 1.19 13.94
C ALA A 137 15.27 0.01 14.87
N GLY A 138 14.94 -1.20 14.41
CA GLY A 138 15.38 -2.45 15.02
C GLY A 138 16.71 -2.91 14.43
N ASP A 139 16.76 -4.17 14.00
CA ASP A 139 17.93 -4.75 13.38
C ASP A 139 18.28 -4.09 12.03
N SER A 140 19.52 -4.33 11.57
CA SER A 140 20.02 -3.85 10.28
C SER A 140 21.05 -4.83 9.71
N ILE A 141 21.34 -4.67 8.42
CA ILE A 141 22.45 -5.37 7.77
C ILE A 141 23.51 -4.37 7.30
N PRO A 142 24.81 -4.74 7.29
CA PRO A 142 25.83 -3.86 6.74
C PRO A 142 25.63 -3.67 5.24
N ALA A 143 25.75 -2.43 4.75
CA ALA A 143 25.74 -2.16 3.32
C ALA A 143 27.10 -2.54 2.70
N ARG A 144 27.09 -3.19 1.53
CA ARG A 144 28.32 -3.40 0.73
C ARG A 144 28.94 -2.11 0.19
N GLY A 145 28.17 -1.02 0.21
CA GLY A 145 28.56 0.30 -0.26
C GLY A 145 27.33 1.16 -0.58
N PRO A 146 27.52 2.33 -1.24
CA PRO A 146 26.43 3.24 -1.59
C PRO A 146 25.61 2.78 -2.80
N GLY A 147 25.94 1.63 -3.39
CA GLY A 147 25.22 1.04 -4.52
C GLY A 147 23.76 0.73 -4.17
N ARG A 148 22.89 0.79 -5.18
CA ARG A 148 21.45 0.45 -5.07
C ARG A 148 21.12 -0.88 -5.75
N ASP A 149 22.16 -1.61 -6.15
CA ASP A 149 22.16 -2.95 -6.72
C ASP A 149 22.14 -3.99 -5.58
N PHE A 150 21.05 -4.00 -4.82
CA PHE A 150 20.90 -4.93 -3.69
C PHE A 150 20.74 -6.37 -4.17
N THR A 151 21.43 -7.30 -3.52
CA THR A 151 21.29 -8.73 -3.78
C THR A 151 19.93 -9.23 -3.28
N ARG A 152 19.58 -10.46 -3.68
CA ARG A 152 18.34 -11.09 -3.22
C ARG A 152 18.37 -11.31 -1.71
N GLU A 153 19.51 -11.74 -1.19
CA GLU A 153 19.74 -11.99 0.23
C GLU A 153 19.62 -10.71 1.05
N GLU A 154 20.15 -9.59 0.55
CA GLU A 154 20.00 -8.27 1.20
C GLU A 154 18.52 -7.85 1.26
N ARG A 155 17.77 -8.07 0.17
CA ARG A 155 16.33 -7.77 0.13
C ARG A 155 15.54 -8.67 1.06
N ASP A 156 15.80 -9.98 1.04
CA ASP A 156 15.11 -10.95 1.87
C ASP A 156 15.36 -10.66 3.36
N ALA A 157 16.60 -10.30 3.73
CA ALA A 157 16.95 -9.88 5.10
C ALA A 157 16.23 -8.58 5.50
N ILE A 158 16.23 -7.55 4.65
CA ILE A 158 15.53 -6.29 4.94
C ILE A 158 14.02 -6.49 5.05
N ASN A 159 13.44 -7.36 4.23
CA ASN A 159 12.02 -7.71 4.31
C ASN A 159 11.68 -8.49 5.57
N GLU A 160 12.55 -9.39 6.04
CA GLU A 160 12.37 -10.07 7.33
C GLU A 160 12.40 -9.07 8.47
N ILE A 161 13.43 -8.21 8.54
CA ILE A 161 13.55 -7.16 9.57
C ILE A 161 12.34 -6.21 9.52
N GLY A 162 11.94 -5.78 8.32
CA GLY A 162 10.80 -4.89 8.12
C GLY A 162 9.46 -5.51 8.48
N ARG A 163 9.26 -6.82 8.30
CA ARG A 163 8.05 -7.51 8.79
C ARG A 163 7.98 -7.56 10.31
N MET A 164 9.13 -7.67 10.98
CA MET A 164 9.21 -7.75 12.44
C MET A 164 9.13 -6.38 13.13
N THR A 165 9.78 -5.37 12.55
CA THR A 165 10.01 -4.07 13.21
C THR A 165 9.34 -2.89 12.49
N GLY A 166 8.89 -3.10 11.26
CA GLY A 166 8.33 -2.06 10.40
C GLY A 166 9.39 -1.14 9.80
N CYS A 167 8.93 -0.10 9.12
CA CYS A 167 9.74 0.99 8.61
C CYS A 167 10.51 1.66 9.76
N HIS A 168 11.84 1.76 9.67
CA HIS A 168 12.68 2.29 10.74
C HIS A 168 12.34 3.74 11.15
N THR A 169 11.66 4.49 10.28
CA THR A 169 11.24 5.88 10.55
C THR A 169 9.88 5.97 11.22
N CYS A 170 8.89 5.19 10.77
CA CYS A 170 7.48 5.37 11.17
C CYS A 170 6.77 4.11 11.68
N GLY A 171 7.46 2.97 11.74
CA GLY A 171 6.93 1.70 12.24
C GLY A 171 5.97 0.98 11.29
N ALA A 172 5.67 1.52 10.11
CA ALA A 172 4.74 0.90 9.16
C ALA A 172 5.26 -0.47 8.69
N THR A 173 4.46 -1.52 8.88
CA THR A 173 4.76 -2.89 8.45
C THR A 173 4.37 -3.17 6.99
N ASP A 174 3.56 -2.30 6.38
CA ASP A 174 3.35 -2.24 4.94
C ASP A 174 4.42 -1.35 4.28
N PRO A 175 5.27 -1.89 3.38
CA PRO A 175 6.26 -1.09 2.67
C PRO A 175 5.65 -0.11 1.66
N GLY A 176 4.42 -0.36 1.17
CA GLY A 176 3.73 0.49 0.21
C GLY A 176 4.36 0.53 -1.19
N THR A 177 5.27 -0.40 -1.51
CA THR A 177 5.79 -0.59 -2.87
C THR A 177 4.93 -1.58 -3.65
N ILE A 178 4.96 -1.51 -4.99
CA ILE A 178 4.15 -2.39 -5.86
C ILE A 178 4.56 -3.87 -5.70
N ASP A 179 5.84 -4.12 -5.44
CA ASP A 179 6.41 -5.45 -5.27
C ASP A 179 6.31 -5.99 -3.83
N GLY A 180 5.73 -5.21 -2.90
CA GLY A 180 5.57 -5.59 -1.49
C GLY A 180 6.89 -5.68 -0.72
N ASN A 181 7.97 -5.10 -1.22
CA ASN A 181 9.28 -5.12 -0.58
C ASN A 181 9.59 -3.81 0.14
N PHE A 182 10.16 -3.92 1.35
CA PHE A 182 10.80 -2.77 1.99
C PHE A 182 11.95 -2.25 1.15
N ILE A 183 12.12 -0.92 1.15
CA ILE A 183 13.23 -0.27 0.46
C ILE A 183 14.44 -0.34 1.40
N PRO A 184 15.56 -0.96 0.99
CA PRO A 184 16.79 -0.92 1.77
C PRO A 184 17.31 0.52 1.80
N ASP A 185 17.28 1.13 2.98
CA ASP A 185 17.63 2.52 3.19
C ASP A 185 19.00 2.65 3.82
N HIS A 186 19.90 3.34 3.13
CA HIS A 186 21.24 3.62 3.63
C HIS A 186 21.18 4.64 4.78
N GLN A 187 21.69 4.23 5.94
CA GLN A 187 21.91 5.12 7.09
C GLN A 187 23.40 5.17 7.45
N PRO A 188 24.04 6.35 7.40
CA PRO A 188 23.50 7.63 6.91
C PRO A 188 23.21 7.61 5.40
N PRO A 189 22.36 8.52 4.86
CA PRO A 189 22.05 8.55 3.43
C PRO A 189 23.27 8.84 2.57
N ASN A 190 23.37 8.19 1.40
CA ASN A 190 24.52 8.30 0.48
C ASN A 190 24.93 9.74 0.15
N ALA A 191 23.95 10.64 -0.03
CA ALA A 191 24.19 12.03 -0.38
C ALA A 191 24.85 12.85 0.74
N LEU A 192 24.81 12.35 1.98
CA LEU A 192 25.35 13.00 3.17
C LEU A 192 26.51 12.19 3.80
N SER A 193 26.75 10.97 3.31
CA SER A 193 27.79 10.08 3.81
C SER A 193 29.15 10.45 3.21
N PRO A 194 30.23 10.54 4.01
CA PRO A 194 31.58 10.67 3.49
C PRO A 194 31.95 9.49 2.56
N PRO A 195 32.78 9.70 1.52
CA PRO A 195 33.22 8.62 0.65
C PRO A 195 33.90 7.49 1.44
N GLY A 196 33.42 6.26 1.26
CA GLY A 196 33.97 5.07 1.91
C GLY A 196 33.56 4.88 3.38
N ALA A 197 32.71 5.74 3.94
CA ALA A 197 32.18 5.53 5.28
C ALA A 197 31.27 4.29 5.32
N PRO A 198 31.32 3.48 6.40
CA PRO A 198 30.41 2.35 6.56
C PRO A 198 28.97 2.85 6.69
N GLN A 199 28.04 2.08 6.11
CA GLN A 199 26.62 2.37 6.14
C GLN A 199 25.85 1.10 6.50
N TRP A 200 24.68 1.27 7.07
CA TRP A 200 23.77 0.18 7.44
C TRP A 200 22.49 0.32 6.63
N LEU A 201 21.90 -0.82 6.28
CA LEU A 201 20.61 -0.87 5.59
C LEU A 201 19.51 -1.14 6.61
N TYR A 202 18.51 -0.27 6.61
CA TYR A 202 17.31 -0.40 7.41
C TYR A 202 16.06 -0.55 6.51
N PRO A 203 14.99 -1.21 6.98
CA PRO A 203 13.73 -1.29 6.26
C PRO A 203 13.04 0.07 6.20
N HIS A 204 12.66 0.51 5.00
CA HIS A 204 12.00 1.81 4.82
C HIS A 204 10.78 1.68 3.90
N CYS A 205 9.67 2.30 4.29
CA CYS A 205 8.47 2.34 3.46
C CYS A 205 8.59 3.39 2.36
N LEU A 206 7.81 3.24 1.29
CA LEU A 206 7.82 4.14 0.14
C LEU A 206 7.53 5.59 0.51
N ALA A 207 6.61 5.82 1.46
CA ALA A 207 6.25 7.16 1.91
C ALA A 207 7.45 7.87 2.58
N CYS A 208 8.14 7.19 3.50
CA CYS A 208 9.29 7.76 4.20
C CYS A 208 10.53 7.86 3.29
N SER A 209 10.73 6.91 2.36
CA SER A 209 11.80 6.99 1.35
C SER A 209 11.65 8.23 0.45
N ARG A 210 10.43 8.51 -0.03
CA ARG A 210 10.14 9.72 -0.81
C ARG A 210 10.37 11.00 0.00
N ARG A 211 10.02 10.98 1.29
CA ARG A 211 10.24 12.08 2.24
C ARG A 211 11.74 12.35 2.41
N GLN A 212 12.55 11.31 2.61
CA GLN A 212 14.01 11.42 2.72
C GLN A 212 14.64 12.03 1.47
N GLY A 213 14.24 11.59 0.28
CA GLY A 213 14.69 12.23 -0.97
C GLY A 213 14.32 13.71 -1.06
N GLY A 214 13.19 14.12 -0.48
CA GLY A 214 12.81 15.53 -0.32
C GLY A 214 13.73 16.29 0.63
N GLU A 215 14.01 15.73 1.82
CA GLU A 215 14.91 16.32 2.82
C GLU A 215 16.34 16.50 2.29
N ILE A 216 16.88 15.47 1.62
CA ILE A 216 18.19 15.52 0.96
C ILE A 216 18.25 16.63 -0.09
N ARG A 217 17.24 16.72 -0.98
CA ARG A 217 17.19 17.78 -2.00
C ARG A 217 17.16 19.18 -1.38
N ASN A 218 16.43 19.35 -0.29
CA ASN A 218 16.39 20.63 0.43
C ASN A 218 17.74 20.98 1.05
N ILE A 219 18.44 20.00 1.65
CA ILE A 219 19.79 20.19 2.20
C ILE A 219 20.76 20.58 1.08
N GLN A 220 20.76 19.86 -0.03
CA GLN A 220 21.65 20.14 -1.17
C GLN A 220 21.40 21.54 -1.76
N ARG A 221 20.14 21.96 -1.90
CA ARG A 221 19.78 23.32 -2.36
C ARG A 221 20.24 24.41 -1.40
N ARG A 222 20.11 24.19 -0.08
CA ARG A 222 20.58 25.15 0.93
C ARG A 222 22.11 25.20 1.01
N GLY A 223 22.79 24.08 0.84
CA GLY A 223 24.26 24.01 0.78
C GLY A 223 24.85 24.65 -0.48
N THR A 224 24.17 24.54 -1.62
CA THR A 224 24.60 25.18 -2.89
C THR A 224 24.21 26.66 -2.97
N GLY A 225 23.13 27.08 -2.30
CA GLY A 225 22.74 28.50 -2.21
C GLY A 225 23.65 29.37 -1.33
N ALA A 226 24.52 28.77 -0.51
CA ALA A 226 25.52 29.48 0.29
C ALA A 226 26.82 29.79 -0.48
N ILE A 227 26.92 29.36 -1.75
CA ILE A 227 28.05 29.64 -2.65
C ILE A 227 27.52 30.41 -3.86
N GLN A 228 27.02 31.62 -3.66
CA GLN A 228 27.05 32.64 -4.72
C GLN A 228 28.26 33.54 -4.47
N PRO A 229 29.26 33.58 -5.36
CA PRO A 229 30.22 34.67 -5.33
C PRO A 229 29.47 35.96 -5.68
N GLN A 230 29.76 37.00 -4.91
CA GLN A 230 29.30 38.36 -5.16
C GLN A 230 30.00 38.92 -6.40
#